data_AF-A0A3D9ZTB3-F1
#
_entry.id   AF-A0A3D9ZTB3-F1
#
_cell.length_a   1.000
_cell.length_b   1.000
_cell.length_c   1.000
_cell.angle_alpha   90.00
_cell.angle_beta   90.00
_cell.angle_gamma   90.00
#
_symmetry.space_group_name_H-M   'P 1'
#
loop_
_entity.id
_entity.type
_entity.pdbx_description
1 polymer ?
#
loop_
_entity_poly.entity_id
_entity_poly.type
_entity_poly.pdbx_seq_one_letter_code
_entity_poly.pdbx_strand_id
1 'polypeptide(L)'
;MRPPPTDADLLAQIADGDRAAFEAFYRRHAPWLSLRLRHRCPDDGLVDEVVQETFLDVWRGAARFHASPAADVAGWLWRVGSRRLVDALRKRHSRDRLGRLLARFRRRDEPSAEEQVLVGVEHGDLAGALARLSPELRAVIQATVIDGLSTAEAAVLLGIPTGTVKSRAMRARQQLRAELT
;
A
#
# COMPACT_ATOMS: atom_id res chain seq x y z
N MET A 1 1.65 29.95 20.68
CA MET A 1 0.96 29.30 19.55
C MET A 1 0.85 27.82 19.87
N ARG A 2 -0.34 27.22 19.87
CA ARG A 2 -0.49 25.77 20.15
C ARG A 2 0.12 24.98 18.98
N PRO A 3 0.91 23.92 19.20
CA PRO A 3 1.43 23.11 18.10
C PRO A 3 0.27 22.52 17.26
N PRO A 4 0.50 22.27 15.96
CA PRO A 4 -0.51 21.63 15.13
C PRO A 4 -0.86 20.25 15.72
N PRO A 5 -2.14 19.81 15.62
CA PRO A 5 -2.56 18.53 16.17
C PRO A 5 -1.81 17.37 15.50
N THR A 6 -1.39 16.41 16.33
CA THR A 6 -0.79 15.16 15.88
C THR A 6 -1.85 14.29 15.19
N ASP A 7 -1.43 13.26 14.47
CA ASP A 7 -2.38 12.33 13.85
C ASP A 7 -3.21 11.57 14.89
N ALA A 8 -2.64 11.28 16.06
CA ALA A 8 -3.36 10.68 17.17
C ALA A 8 -4.46 11.63 17.71
N ASP A 9 -4.16 12.92 17.85
CA ASP A 9 -5.14 13.92 18.27
C ASP A 9 -6.30 14.02 17.27
N LEU A 10 -5.98 14.05 15.97
CA LEU A 10 -6.98 14.10 14.91
C LEU A 10 -7.88 12.85 14.93
N LEU A 11 -7.31 11.66 15.09
CA LEU A 11 -8.08 10.41 15.13
C LEU A 11 -8.98 10.32 16.37
N ALA A 12 -8.52 10.81 17.53
CA ALA A 12 -9.36 10.92 18.72
C ALA A 12 -10.55 11.87 18.50
N GLN A 13 -10.30 13.04 17.91
CA GLN A 13 -11.36 14.00 17.59
C GLN A 13 -12.34 13.45 16.53
N ILE A 14 -11.86 12.69 15.55
CA ILE A 14 -12.71 12.01 14.57
C ILE A 14 -13.60 10.97 15.25
N ALA A 15 -13.09 10.25 16.26
CA ALA A 15 -13.88 9.30 17.03
C ALA A 15 -15.06 9.97 17.76
N ASP A 16 -14.90 11.24 18.15
CA ASP A 16 -15.95 12.07 18.75
C ASP A 16 -16.85 12.76 17.70
N GLY A 17 -16.61 12.51 16.40
CA GLY A 17 -17.41 13.06 15.30
C GLY A 17 -16.98 14.43 14.80
N ASP A 18 -15.76 14.89 15.11
CA ASP A 18 -15.24 16.17 14.62
C ASP A 18 -14.92 16.11 13.12
N ARG A 19 -15.76 16.78 12.34
CA ARG A 19 -15.63 16.88 10.88
C ARG A 19 -14.42 17.69 10.43
N ALA A 20 -14.02 18.71 11.19
CA ALA A 20 -12.84 19.52 10.87
C ALA A 20 -11.54 18.73 11.09
N ALA A 21 -11.51 17.91 12.16
CA ALA A 21 -10.41 16.98 12.39
C ALA A 21 -10.30 15.95 11.25
N PHE A 22 -11.43 15.41 10.78
CA PHE A 22 -11.46 14.52 9.62
C PHE A 22 -10.92 15.18 8.35
N GLU A 23 -11.35 16.42 8.05
CA GLU A 23 -10.87 17.16 6.88
C GLU A 23 -9.36 17.42 6.95
N ALA A 24 -8.84 17.78 8.13
CA ALA A 24 -7.41 17.95 8.35
C ALA A 24 -6.63 16.64 8.13
N PHE A 25 -7.14 15.53 8.67
CA PHE A 25 -6.56 14.20 8.49
C PHE A 25 -6.58 13.76 7.02
N TYR A 26 -7.70 13.96 6.34
CA TYR A 26 -7.87 13.66 4.92
C TYR A 26 -6.87 14.43 4.06
N ARG A 27 -6.78 15.76 4.23
CA ARG A 27 -5.83 16.59 3.47
C ARG A 27 -4.38 16.18 3.69
N ARG A 28 -4.04 15.75 4.90
CA ARG A 28 -2.69 15.34 5.27
C ARG A 28 -2.29 14.01 4.61
N HIS A 29 -3.21 13.04 4.56
CA HIS A 29 -2.86 11.66 4.22
C HIS A 29 -3.37 11.16 2.86
N ALA A 30 -4.44 11.73 2.33
CA ALA A 30 -5.05 11.25 1.08
C ALA A 30 -4.12 11.35 -0.14
N PRO A 31 -3.33 12.43 -0.34
CA PRO A 31 -2.40 12.51 -1.47
C PRO A 31 -1.33 11.41 -1.42
N TRP A 32 -0.75 11.16 -0.24
CA TRP A 32 0.25 10.12 -0.05
C TRP A 32 -0.32 8.72 -0.30
N LEU A 33 -1.50 8.44 0.26
CA LEU A 33 -2.16 7.14 0.07
C LEU A 33 -2.52 6.92 -1.42
N SER A 34 -3.10 7.93 -2.07
CA SER A 34 -3.47 7.85 -3.48
C SER A 34 -2.26 7.58 -4.37
N LEU A 35 -1.17 8.33 -4.20
CA LEU A 35 0.07 8.12 -4.94
C LEU A 35 0.57 6.69 -4.75
N ARG A 36 0.69 6.23 -3.50
CA ARG A 36 1.20 4.90 -3.18
C ARG A 36 0.34 3.77 -3.75
N LEU A 37 -0.99 3.94 -3.77
CA LEU A 37 -1.92 2.99 -4.39
C LEU A 37 -1.84 2.99 -5.93
N ARG A 38 -1.65 4.15 -6.57
CA ARG A 38 -1.44 4.27 -8.03
C ARG A 38 -0.16 3.57 -8.48
N HIS A 39 0.85 3.48 -7.62
CA HIS A 39 2.04 2.65 -7.90
C HIS A 39 1.72 1.14 -7.92
N ARG A 40 0.58 0.70 -7.35
CA ARG A 40 0.17 -0.71 -7.30
C ARG A 40 -0.91 -1.06 -8.29
N CYS A 41 -1.74 -0.09 -8.66
CA CYS A 41 -2.86 -0.28 -9.55
C CYS A 41 -2.89 0.86 -10.58
N PRO A 42 -2.81 0.56 -11.88
CA PRO A 42 -2.88 1.57 -12.93
C PRO A 42 -4.31 2.07 -13.22
N ASP A 43 -5.34 1.49 -12.58
CA ASP A 43 -6.73 1.94 -12.71
C ASP A 43 -6.99 3.07 -11.72
N ASP A 44 -6.83 4.31 -12.18
CA ASP A 44 -7.04 5.51 -11.38
C ASP A 44 -8.44 5.58 -10.75
N GLY A 45 -9.48 5.14 -11.47
CA GLY A 45 -10.84 5.13 -10.96
C GLY A 45 -11.03 4.16 -9.79
N LEU A 46 -10.40 2.97 -9.88
CA LEU A 46 -10.37 2.02 -8.76
C LEU A 46 -9.58 2.57 -7.57
N VAL A 47 -8.47 3.26 -7.82
CA VAL A 47 -7.67 3.85 -6.74
C VAL A 47 -8.47 4.94 -6.03
N ASP A 48 -9.13 5.83 -6.75
CA ASP A 48 -9.92 6.90 -6.16
C ASP A 48 -11.09 6.36 -5.33
N GLU A 49 -11.75 5.28 -5.78
CA GLU A 49 -12.76 4.55 -5.01
C GLU A 49 -12.16 3.97 -3.72
N VAL A 50 -11.02 3.29 -3.81
CA VAL A 50 -10.33 2.70 -2.65
C VAL A 50 -9.91 3.76 -1.63
N VAL A 51 -9.39 4.90 -2.09
CA VAL A 51 -9.02 6.01 -1.21
C VAL A 51 -10.26 6.53 -0.48
N GLN A 52 -11.35 6.80 -1.19
CA GLN A 52 -12.61 7.26 -0.59
C GLN A 52 -13.12 6.28 0.46
N GLU A 53 -13.23 4.99 0.11
CA GLU A 53 -13.67 3.94 1.02
C GLU A 53 -12.76 3.79 2.25
N THR A 54 -11.45 3.95 2.07
CA THR A 54 -10.49 3.92 3.18
C THR A 54 -10.75 5.05 4.17
N PHE A 55 -10.98 6.28 3.69
CA PHE A 55 -11.28 7.40 4.59
C PHE A 55 -12.70 7.32 5.19
N LEU A 56 -13.66 6.71 4.49
CA LEU A 56 -14.96 6.39 5.08
C LEU A 56 -14.84 5.38 6.22
N ASP A 57 -13.95 4.38 6.09
CA ASP A 57 -13.63 3.45 7.18
C ASP A 57 -12.95 4.15 8.35
N VAL A 58 -12.04 5.09 8.09
CA VAL A 58 -11.44 5.93 9.13
C VAL A 58 -12.53 6.69 9.89
N TRP A 59 -13.45 7.37 9.17
CA TRP A 59 -14.55 8.10 9.80
C TRP A 59 -15.44 7.18 10.66
N ARG A 60 -15.81 6.01 10.15
CA ARG A 60 -16.69 5.05 10.85
C ARG A 60 -15.99 4.28 11.97
N GLY A 61 -14.67 4.15 11.88
CA GLY A 61 -13.86 3.22 12.68
C GLY A 61 -12.87 3.90 13.62
N ALA A 62 -12.75 5.22 13.60
CA ALA A 62 -11.79 5.98 14.41
C ALA A 62 -11.87 5.65 15.91
N ALA A 63 -13.07 5.43 16.45
CA ALA A 63 -13.26 5.04 17.85
C ALA A 63 -12.63 3.70 18.24
N ARG A 64 -12.42 2.79 17.26
CA ARG A 64 -11.72 1.50 17.48
C ARG A 64 -10.21 1.63 17.33
N PHE A 65 -9.73 2.78 16.86
CA PHE A 65 -8.33 3.04 16.70
C PHE A 65 -7.75 3.54 18.03
N HIS A 66 -7.16 2.63 18.80
CA HIS A 66 -6.37 3.00 19.96
C HIS A 66 -4.99 3.50 19.48
N ALA A 67 -4.93 4.77 19.06
CA ALA A 67 -3.68 5.43 18.76
C ALA A 67 -2.90 5.65 20.06
N SER A 68 -1.78 4.94 20.25
CA SER A 68 -0.72 5.51 21.08
C SER A 68 -0.18 6.76 20.36
N PRO A 69 0.25 7.82 21.06
CA PRO A 69 0.92 8.97 20.42
C PRO A 69 2.14 8.58 19.56
N ALA A 70 2.71 7.39 19.79
CA ALA A 70 3.82 6.82 19.02
C ALA A 70 3.36 5.87 17.88
N ALA A 71 2.07 5.78 17.58
CA ALA A 71 1.56 4.86 16.56
C ALA A 71 1.93 5.36 15.16
N ASP A 72 2.49 4.46 14.34
CA ASP A 72 2.70 4.68 12.91
C ASP A 72 1.35 4.69 12.18
N VAL A 73 0.72 5.87 12.14
CA VAL A 73 -0.57 6.10 11.49
C VAL A 73 -0.47 5.93 9.97
N ALA A 74 0.64 6.34 9.36
CA ALA A 74 0.85 6.17 7.93
C ALA A 74 0.91 4.68 7.55
N GLY A 75 1.70 3.87 8.26
CA GLY A 75 1.77 2.43 8.04
C GLY A 75 0.45 1.70 8.35
N TRP A 76 -0.31 2.15 9.36
CA TRP A 76 -1.67 1.65 9.57
C TRP A 76 -2.60 1.98 8.39
N LEU A 77 -2.64 3.24 7.96
CA LEU A 77 -3.49 3.69 6.87
C LEU A 77 -3.15 2.97 5.57
N TRP A 78 -1.86 2.72 5.33
CA TRP A 78 -1.40 1.89 4.22
C TRP A 78 -1.94 0.47 4.29
N ARG A 79 -1.88 -0.19 5.45
CA ARG A 79 -2.43 -1.55 5.62
C ARG A 79 -3.94 -1.61 5.35
N VAL A 80 -4.68 -0.58 5.74
CA VAL A 80 -6.12 -0.49 5.44
C VAL A 80 -6.33 -0.33 3.93
N GLY A 81 -5.67 0.66 3.31
CA GLY A 81 -5.80 0.95 1.89
C GLY A 81 -5.34 -0.17 0.96
N SER A 82 -4.22 -0.83 1.27
CA SER A 82 -3.67 -1.92 0.45
C SER A 82 -4.56 -3.16 0.45
N ARG A 83 -5.15 -3.51 1.60
CA ARG A 83 -6.16 -4.57 1.70
C ARG A 83 -7.44 -4.22 0.97
N ARG A 84 -7.91 -2.98 1.11
CA ARG A 84 -9.08 -2.47 0.36
C ARG A 84 -8.86 -2.56 -1.15
N LEU A 85 -7.67 -2.21 -1.64
CA LEU A 85 -7.30 -2.38 -3.05
C LEU A 85 -7.37 -3.84 -3.48
N VAL A 86 -6.80 -4.76 -2.69
CA VAL A 86 -6.87 -6.20 -2.98
C VAL A 86 -8.31 -6.69 -3.03
N ASP A 87 -9.17 -6.27 -2.10
CA ASP A 87 -10.57 -6.66 -2.09
C ASP A 87 -11.36 -6.08 -3.27
N ALA A 88 -11.05 -4.84 -3.68
CA ALA A 88 -11.64 -4.23 -4.87
C ALA A 88 -11.22 -4.98 -6.15
N LEU A 89 -9.94 -5.36 -6.26
CA LEU A 89 -9.42 -6.20 -7.35
C LEU A 89 -10.05 -7.60 -7.35
N ARG A 90 -10.25 -8.23 -6.19
CA ARG A 90 -10.98 -9.52 -6.08
C ARG A 90 -12.39 -9.41 -6.62
N LYS A 91 -13.12 -8.36 -6.23
CA LYS A 91 -14.50 -8.11 -6.69
C LYS A 91 -14.53 -7.90 -8.21
N ARG A 92 -13.58 -7.13 -8.76
CA ARG A 92 -13.46 -6.94 -10.22
C ARG A 92 -13.13 -8.24 -10.95
N HIS A 93 -12.13 -9.01 -10.50
CA HIS A 93 -11.83 -10.32 -11.10
C HIS A 93 -12.98 -11.32 -11.01
N SER A 94 -13.83 -11.23 -9.98
CA SER A 94 -15.06 -12.02 -9.88
C SER A 94 -16.08 -11.61 -10.92
N ARG A 95 -16.24 -10.30 -11.18
CA ARG A 95 -17.11 -9.75 -12.23
C ARG A 95 -16.56 -10.06 -13.64
N ASP A 96 -15.26 -9.95 -13.85
CA ASP A 96 -14.58 -10.20 -15.13
C ASP A 96 -14.42 -11.69 -15.47
N ARG A 97 -14.55 -12.61 -14.50
CA ARG A 97 -14.70 -14.05 -14.79
C ARG A 97 -15.96 -14.35 -15.60
N LEU A 98 -16.95 -13.44 -15.62
CA LEU A 98 -18.08 -13.48 -16.55
C LEU A 98 -17.73 -12.93 -17.95
N GLY A 99 -16.59 -12.24 -18.13
CA GLY A 99 -16.18 -11.52 -19.34
C GLY A 99 -14.84 -11.91 -20.02
N ARG A 100 -14.05 -12.83 -19.45
CA ARG A 100 -12.74 -13.35 -19.93
C ARG A 100 -11.51 -12.42 -19.77
N LEU A 101 -10.67 -12.82 -18.81
CA LEU A 101 -9.26 -13.23 -18.96
C LEU A 101 -8.26 -12.26 -19.64
N LEU A 102 -7.92 -11.12 -19.02
CA LEU A 102 -6.62 -10.46 -19.25
C LEU A 102 -6.17 -9.66 -18.01
N ALA A 103 -4.97 -9.93 -17.51
CA ALA A 103 -4.24 -8.99 -16.65
C ALA A 103 -2.78 -8.94 -17.12
N ARG A 104 -2.49 -8.02 -18.03
CA ARG A 104 -1.12 -7.55 -18.30
C ARG A 104 -0.80 -6.46 -17.28
N PHE A 105 0.02 -6.76 -16.29
CA PHE A 105 0.77 -5.71 -15.60
C PHE A 105 1.79 -5.16 -16.60
N ARG A 106 1.58 -3.92 -17.04
CA ARG A 106 2.61 -3.18 -17.78
C ARG A 106 3.67 -2.73 -16.78
N ARG A 107 4.93 -3.00 -17.15
CA ARG A 107 6.14 -2.55 -16.46
C ARG A 107 6.15 -1.02 -16.40
N ARG A 108 6.39 -0.46 -15.23
CA ARG A 108 7.06 0.83 -15.12
C ARG A 108 8.54 0.47 -15.03
N ASP A 109 9.29 0.72 -16.10
CA ASP A 109 10.66 0.24 -16.25
C ASP A 109 11.68 1.03 -15.40
N GLU A 110 11.25 1.98 -14.58
CA GLU A 110 12.16 2.69 -13.67
C GLU A 110 11.42 3.23 -12.43
N PRO A 111 12.00 3.05 -11.22
CA PRO A 111 11.44 3.65 -10.02
C PRO A 111 11.57 5.17 -10.08
N SER A 112 10.51 5.92 -9.74
CA SER A 112 10.59 7.39 -9.72
C SER A 112 11.57 7.89 -8.65
N ALA A 113 12.06 9.12 -8.78
CA ALA A 113 12.93 9.72 -7.77
C ALA A 113 12.24 9.74 -6.38
N GLU A 114 10.91 9.89 -6.33
CA GLU A 114 10.16 9.78 -5.07
C GLU A 114 10.11 8.33 -4.53
N GLU A 115 10.10 7.32 -5.40
CA GLU A 115 10.13 5.89 -5.04
C GLU A 115 11.46 5.49 -4.40
N GLN A 116 12.57 6.05 -4.88
CA GLN A 116 13.90 5.86 -4.30
C GLN A 116 14.04 6.59 -2.96
N VAL A 117 13.39 7.75 -2.79
CA VAL A 117 13.38 8.49 -1.53
C VAL A 117 12.50 7.78 -0.49
N LEU A 118 11.32 7.29 -0.85
CA LEU A 118 10.42 6.62 0.11
C LEU A 118 11.01 5.31 0.64
N VAL A 119 11.63 4.51 -0.25
CA VAL A 119 12.34 3.28 0.16
C VAL A 119 13.67 3.61 0.84
N GLY A 120 14.41 4.62 0.36
CA GLY A 120 15.70 5.02 0.90
C GLY A 120 15.63 5.66 2.29
N VAL A 121 14.59 6.44 2.58
CA VAL A 121 14.37 7.09 3.90
C VAL A 121 13.94 6.08 4.96
N GLU A 122 13.15 5.06 4.61
CA GLU A 122 12.73 4.02 5.57
C GLU A 122 13.72 2.84 5.67
N HIS A 123 14.51 2.53 4.63
CA HIS A 123 15.24 1.25 4.54
C HIS A 123 16.70 1.29 4.04
N GLY A 124 17.30 2.47 3.78
CA GLY A 124 18.74 2.59 3.46
C GLY A 124 19.22 1.70 2.29
N ASP A 125 20.31 0.94 2.51
CA ASP A 125 21.00 0.04 1.55
C ASP A 125 20.07 -0.99 0.85
N LEU A 126 18.87 -1.20 1.41
CA LEU A 126 17.83 -2.03 0.83
C LEU A 126 17.30 -1.47 -0.50
N ALA A 127 17.23 -0.14 -0.68
CA ALA A 127 16.75 0.46 -1.92
C ALA A 127 17.64 0.09 -3.11
N GLY A 128 18.97 0.12 -2.92
CA GLY A 128 19.96 -0.26 -3.92
C GLY A 128 19.91 -1.75 -4.26
N ALA A 129 19.74 -2.60 -3.24
CA ALA A 129 19.59 -4.05 -3.46
C ALA A 129 18.28 -4.41 -4.18
N LEU A 130 17.17 -3.75 -3.83
CA LEU A 130 15.89 -3.95 -4.53
C LEU A 130 15.96 -3.49 -6.00
N ALA A 131 16.73 -2.43 -6.29
CA ALA A 131 16.93 -1.94 -7.66
C ALA A 131 17.64 -2.93 -8.59
N ARG A 132 18.38 -3.90 -8.04
CA ARG A 132 19.08 -4.95 -8.81
C ARG A 132 18.24 -6.21 -9.06
N LEU A 133 17.11 -6.34 -8.36
CA LEU A 133 16.12 -7.38 -8.67
C LEU A 133 15.42 -7.08 -10.00
N SER A 134 15.09 -8.14 -10.75
CA SER A 134 14.17 -8.02 -11.89
C SER A 134 12.84 -7.41 -11.44
N PRO A 135 12.11 -6.69 -12.33
CA PRO A 135 10.84 -6.05 -11.96
C PRO A 135 9.84 -7.03 -11.33
N GLU A 136 9.79 -8.27 -11.82
CA GLU A 136 8.89 -9.30 -11.32
C GLU A 136 9.26 -9.83 -9.92
N LEU A 137 10.56 -9.88 -9.60
CA LEU A 137 11.06 -10.25 -8.27
C LEU A 137 10.86 -9.12 -7.27
N ARG A 138 11.19 -7.89 -7.69
CA ARG A 138 10.99 -6.68 -6.91
C ARG A 138 9.52 -6.50 -6.53
N ALA A 139 8.61 -6.65 -7.49
CA ALA A 139 7.18 -6.51 -7.25
C ALA A 139 6.64 -7.48 -6.17
N VAL A 140 7.15 -8.72 -6.14
CA VAL A 140 6.77 -9.70 -5.12
C VAL A 140 7.33 -9.35 -3.74
N ILE A 141 8.59 -8.91 -3.66
CA ILE A 141 9.18 -8.46 -2.39
C ILE A 141 8.46 -7.22 -1.87
N GLN A 142 8.21 -6.26 -2.75
CA GLN A 142 7.50 -5.06 -2.40
C GLN A 142 6.09 -5.37 -1.86
N ALA A 143 5.33 -6.24 -2.54
CA ALA A 143 4.00 -6.66 -2.08
C ALA A 143 4.02 -7.40 -0.74
N THR A 144 4.99 -8.30 -0.52
CA THR A 144 4.97 -9.19 0.65
C THR A 144 5.70 -8.64 1.86
N VAL A 145 6.79 -7.91 1.66
CA VAL A 145 7.66 -7.40 2.72
C VAL A 145 7.31 -5.96 3.05
N ILE A 146 7.23 -5.09 2.04
CA ILE A 146 6.99 -3.66 2.26
C ILE A 146 5.50 -3.38 2.47
N ASP A 147 4.64 -4.03 1.68
CA ASP A 147 3.20 -3.82 1.80
C ASP A 147 2.53 -4.75 2.83
N GLY A 148 3.28 -5.73 3.34
CA GLY A 148 2.81 -6.69 4.35
C GLY A 148 1.67 -7.58 3.86
N LEU A 149 1.49 -7.75 2.55
CA LEU A 149 0.45 -8.60 1.99
C LEU A 149 0.82 -10.07 2.14
N SER A 150 -0.17 -10.90 2.45
CA SER A 150 -0.03 -12.35 2.36
C SER A 150 0.26 -12.78 0.92
N THR A 151 0.81 -13.99 0.75
CA THR A 151 1.03 -14.57 -0.59
C THR A 151 -0.25 -14.60 -1.44
N ALA A 152 -1.41 -14.83 -0.83
CA ALA A 152 -2.69 -14.87 -1.52
C ALA A 152 -3.16 -13.46 -1.95
N GLU A 153 -2.96 -12.45 -1.11
CA GLU A 153 -3.27 -11.05 -1.45
C GLU A 153 -2.31 -10.52 -2.53
N ALA A 154 -1.02 -10.80 -2.40
CA ALA A 154 -0.02 -10.46 -3.41
C ALA A 154 -0.31 -11.14 -4.75
N ALA A 155 -0.83 -12.37 -4.76
CA ALA A 155 -1.24 -13.07 -5.98
C ALA A 155 -2.39 -12.35 -6.70
N VAL A 156 -3.38 -11.84 -5.94
CA VAL A 156 -4.45 -11.01 -6.49
C VAL A 156 -3.88 -9.70 -7.02
N LEU A 157 -3.09 -8.99 -6.21
CA LEU A 157 -2.55 -7.68 -6.54
C LEU A 157 -1.69 -7.73 -7.81
N LEU A 158 -0.89 -8.78 -7.98
CA LEU A 158 0.05 -8.94 -9.09
C LEU A 158 -0.55 -9.75 -10.26
N GLY A 159 -1.78 -10.23 -10.14
CA GLY A 159 -2.44 -11.05 -11.16
C GLY A 159 -1.67 -12.32 -11.56
N ILE A 160 -0.96 -12.95 -10.61
CA ILE A 160 -0.17 -14.17 -10.84
C ILE A 160 -0.56 -15.28 -9.86
N PRO A 161 -0.34 -16.57 -10.21
CA PRO A 161 -0.62 -17.68 -9.28
C PRO A 161 0.17 -17.57 -7.96
N THR A 162 -0.43 -18.04 -6.86
CA THR A 162 0.22 -18.06 -5.53
C THR A 162 1.54 -18.84 -5.53
N GLY A 163 1.65 -19.93 -6.30
CA GLY A 163 2.90 -20.67 -6.50
C GLY A 163 3.99 -19.82 -7.18
N THR A 164 3.61 -18.94 -8.10
CA THR A 164 4.50 -17.98 -8.75
C THR A 164 4.97 -16.91 -7.77
N VAL A 165 4.08 -16.42 -6.89
CA VAL A 165 4.48 -15.51 -5.79
C VAL A 165 5.51 -16.16 -4.89
N LYS A 166 5.25 -17.39 -4.40
CA LYS A 166 6.19 -18.11 -3.52
C LYS A 166 7.55 -18.32 -4.16
N SER A 167 7.57 -18.82 -5.40
CA SER A 167 8.83 -19.08 -6.11
C SER A 167 9.62 -17.82 -6.41
N ARG A 168 8.96 -16.72 -6.81
CA ARG A 168 9.61 -15.41 -7.00
C ARG A 168 10.12 -14.82 -5.69
N ALA A 169 9.34 -14.88 -4.61
CA ALA A 169 9.76 -14.39 -3.30
C ALA A 169 11.02 -15.12 -2.80
N MET A 170 11.07 -16.44 -2.96
CA MET A 170 12.24 -17.25 -2.61
C MET A 170 13.47 -16.85 -3.41
N ARG A 171 13.37 -16.73 -4.74
CA ARG A 171 14.49 -16.31 -5.60
C ARG A 171 14.98 -14.91 -5.25
N ALA A 172 14.06 -13.97 -5.06
CA ALA A 172 14.38 -12.60 -4.69
C ALA A 172 15.13 -12.54 -3.35
N ARG A 173 14.70 -13.32 -2.34
CA ARG A 173 15.39 -13.42 -1.04
C ARG A 173 16.79 -14.05 -1.16
N GLN A 174 16.98 -15.02 -2.04
CA GLN A 174 18.30 -15.61 -2.29
C GLN A 174 19.25 -14.59 -2.92
N GLN A 175 18.78 -13.84 -3.92
CA GLN A 175 19.57 -12.81 -4.57
C GLN A 175 19.94 -11.67 -3.60
N LEU A 176 18.95 -11.14 -2.85
CA LEU A 176 19.21 -10.09 -1.85
C LEU A 176 20.21 -10.55 -0.78
N ARG A 177 20.14 -11.81 -0.34
CA ARG A 177 21.12 -12.35 0.62
C ARG A 177 22.54 -12.39 0.05
N ALA A 178 22.71 -12.80 -1.21
CA ALA A 178 24.02 -12.87 -1.84
C ALA A 178 24.66 -11.48 -2.03
N GLU A 179 23.86 -10.42 -2.10
CA GLU A 179 24.34 -9.05 -2.29
C GLU A 179 24.59 -8.28 -0.98
N LEU A 180 23.98 -8.72 0.12
CA LEU A 180 24.09 -8.11 1.45
C LEU A 180 25.07 -8.85 2.37
N THR A 181 25.88 -9.75 1.82
CA THR A 181 26.96 -10.49 2.51
C THR A 181 28.30 -10.08 1.93
#